data_AF-A0A1I4YIE2-F1
#
_entry.id   AF-A0A1I4YIE2-F1
#
_cell.length_a   1.000
_cell.length_b   1.000
_cell.length_c   1.000
_cell.angle_alpha   90.00
_cell.angle_beta   90.00
_cell.angle_gamma   90.00
#
_symmetry.space_group_name_H-M   'P 1'
#
loop_
_entity.id
_entity.type
_entity.pdbx_description
1 polymer ?
#
loop_
_entity_poly.entity_id
_entity_poly.type
_entity_poly.pdbx_seq_one_letter_code
_entity_poly.pdbx_strand_id
1 'polypeptide(L)'
;MIAIKKIITVAAVLASMAMHSQARSYIFYFNGKKLKREVAKQPEKVYTVTLFSAYGEKLNFKVSENQISEQKIPGMLFFKGKSENGSRIISFTLRHDKISGSFSDNGKEVYFEPTKRRNYYKSYEIQGVKAGQENDEVKDAPIPKTSDRK
;
A
#
# COMPACT_ATOMS: atom_id res chain seq x y z
N MET A 1 48.63 16.74 22.15
CA MET A 1 47.74 15.55 22.18
C MET A 1 46.23 15.86 22.34
N ILE A 2 45.75 17.09 22.04
CA ILE A 2 44.33 17.47 22.26
C ILE A 2 43.53 17.58 20.94
N ALA A 3 44.21 17.85 19.82
CA ALA A 3 43.54 18.08 18.52
C ALA A 3 42.99 16.80 17.85
N ILE A 4 43.61 15.64 18.08
CA ILE A 4 43.22 14.38 17.42
C ILE A 4 41.89 13.84 17.98
N LYS A 5 41.58 14.07 19.26
CA LYS A 5 40.33 13.63 19.90
C LYS A 5 39.08 14.35 19.37
N LYS A 6 39.21 15.62 18.93
CA LYS A 6 38.06 16.41 18.44
C LYS A 6 37.59 15.97 17.05
N ILE A 7 38.50 15.52 16.19
CA ILE A 7 38.19 15.12 14.80
C ILE A 7 37.41 13.79 14.75
N ILE A 8 37.75 12.84 15.63
CA ILE A 8 37.07 11.53 15.70
C ILE A 8 35.61 11.68 16.17
N THR A 9 35.32 12.70 16.98
CA THR A 9 33.98 12.95 17.51
C THR A 9 33.04 13.49 16.42
N VAL A 10 33.54 14.29 15.48
CA VAL A 10 32.74 14.84 14.38
C VAL A 10 32.35 13.76 13.37
N ALA A 11 33.23 12.80 13.10
CA ALA A 11 32.94 11.67 12.20
C ALA A 11 31.85 10.73 12.77
N ALA A 12 31.84 10.51 14.09
CA ALA A 12 30.82 9.70 14.76
C ALA A 12 29.43 10.35 14.74
N VAL A 13 29.35 11.69 14.81
CA VAL A 13 28.07 12.43 14.73
C VAL A 13 27.49 12.42 13.31
N LEU A 14 28.33 12.43 12.27
CA LEU A 14 27.88 12.33 10.87
C LEU A 14 27.45 10.90 10.49
N ALA A 15 28.07 9.87 11.06
CA ALA A 15 27.70 8.47 10.80
C ALA A 15 26.30 8.11 11.37
N SER A 16 25.84 8.80 12.41
CA SER A 16 24.49 8.62 12.96
C SER A 16 23.36 9.22 12.11
N MET A 17 23.65 10.04 11.09
CA MET A 17 22.63 10.52 10.15
C MET A 17 22.25 9.48 9.08
N ALA A 18 22.97 8.35 8.99
CA ALA A 18 22.55 7.18 8.23
C ALA A 18 21.48 6.34 8.97
N MET A 19 20.61 7.01 9.74
CA MET A 19 19.39 6.41 10.27
C MET A 19 18.47 6.05 9.11
N HIS A 20 18.70 4.85 8.60
CA HIS A 20 17.71 3.90 8.11
C HIS A 20 16.31 4.51 8.01
N SER A 21 15.96 4.93 6.80
CA SER A 21 14.57 5.18 6.43
C SER A 21 13.81 3.85 6.56
N GLN A 22 13.44 3.48 7.78
CA GLN A 22 12.65 2.28 8.02
C GLN A 22 11.31 2.46 7.30
N ALA A 23 10.89 1.45 6.55
CA ALA A 23 9.56 1.40 5.96
C ALA A 23 8.53 1.65 7.06
N ARG A 24 7.83 2.79 6.99
CA ARG A 24 6.88 3.20 8.02
C ARG A 24 5.65 2.32 7.91
N SER A 25 5.24 1.75 9.04
CA SER A 25 4.04 0.93 9.10
C SER A 25 3.31 1.09 10.42
N TYR A 26 1.99 0.88 10.38
CA TYR A 26 1.13 0.94 11.55
C TYR A 26 0.20 -0.27 11.61
N ILE A 27 0.05 -0.87 12.78
CA ILE A 27 -0.80 -2.04 12.99
C ILE A 27 -2.12 -1.60 13.64
N PHE A 28 -3.24 -2.00 13.04
CA PHE A 28 -4.58 -1.66 13.51
C PHE A 28 -5.51 -2.87 13.52
N TYR A 29 -6.58 -2.78 14.30
CA TYR A 29 -7.65 -3.79 14.32
C TYR A 29 -8.74 -3.44 13.31
N PHE A 30 -9.22 -4.44 12.57
CA PHE A 30 -10.37 -4.30 11.69
C PHE A 30 -11.20 -5.60 11.63
N ASN A 31 -12.52 -5.48 11.71
CA ASN A 31 -13.43 -6.63 11.70
C ASN A 31 -14.04 -6.85 10.31
N GLY A 32 -13.31 -7.53 9.41
CA GLY A 32 -13.79 -7.80 8.06
C GLY A 32 -15.02 -8.72 8.00
N LYS A 33 -15.21 -9.59 9.02
CA LYS A 33 -16.44 -10.39 9.16
C LYS A 33 -17.67 -9.51 9.38
N LYS A 34 -17.55 -8.41 10.14
CA LYS A 34 -18.62 -7.44 10.34
C LYS A 34 -18.96 -6.76 9.01
N LEU A 35 -17.96 -6.23 8.30
CA LEU A 35 -18.18 -5.59 6.99
C LEU A 35 -18.89 -6.54 6.02
N LYS A 36 -18.41 -7.79 5.89
CA LYS A 36 -19.05 -8.78 5.01
C LYS A 36 -20.53 -9.01 5.33
N ARG A 37 -20.87 -9.12 6.61
CA ARG A 37 -22.26 -9.33 7.04
C ARG A 37 -23.13 -8.12 6.74
N GLU A 38 -22.60 -6.92 6.87
CA GLU A 38 -23.31 -5.68 6.56
C GLU A 38 -23.57 -5.58 5.05
N VAL A 39 -22.54 -5.84 4.23
CA VAL A 39 -22.63 -5.87 2.77
C VAL A 39 -23.64 -6.90 2.27
N ALA A 40 -23.59 -8.13 2.80
CA ALA A 40 -24.55 -9.17 2.44
C ALA A 40 -26.01 -8.82 2.75
N LYS A 41 -26.26 -7.92 3.72
CA LYS A 41 -27.61 -7.44 4.05
C LYS A 41 -28.07 -6.28 3.17
N GLN A 42 -27.16 -5.42 2.73
CA GLN A 42 -27.48 -4.16 2.05
C GLN A 42 -26.45 -3.84 0.94
N PRO A 43 -26.35 -4.63 -0.14
CA PRO A 43 -25.23 -4.54 -1.09
C PRO A 43 -25.03 -3.16 -1.72
N GLU A 44 -26.11 -2.40 -1.93
CA GLU A 44 -26.10 -1.08 -2.56
C GLU A 44 -25.80 0.08 -1.60
N LYS A 45 -25.61 -0.20 -0.30
CA LYS A 45 -25.38 0.83 0.71
C LYS A 45 -23.96 1.39 0.65
N VAL A 46 -23.83 2.65 1.03
CA VAL A 46 -22.54 3.27 1.36
C VAL A 46 -22.14 2.92 2.79
N TYR A 47 -20.95 2.35 2.94
CA TYR A 47 -20.35 1.95 4.20
C TYR A 47 -19.30 2.95 4.65
N THR A 48 -19.12 3.11 5.96
CA THR A 48 -17.97 3.82 6.52
C THR A 48 -16.93 2.82 6.97
N VAL A 49 -15.74 2.89 6.36
CA VAL A 49 -14.59 2.07 6.72
C VAL A 49 -13.54 2.98 7.35
N THR A 50 -13.13 2.64 8.57
CA THR A 50 -12.04 3.30 9.28
C THR A 50 -10.75 2.51 9.08
N LEU A 51 -9.73 3.15 8.51
CA LEU A 51 -8.36 2.66 8.39
C LEU A 51 -7.39 3.62 9.06
N PHE A 52 -6.10 3.31 8.97
CA PHE A 52 -5.03 4.11 9.55
C PHE A 52 -3.93 4.36 8.52
N SER A 53 -3.38 5.57 8.50
CA SER A 53 -2.17 5.88 7.74
C SER A 53 -0.97 5.06 8.24
N ALA A 54 0.14 5.07 7.51
CA ALA A 54 1.39 4.46 7.97
C ALA A 54 1.95 5.10 9.26
N TYR A 55 1.40 6.25 9.68
CA TYR A 55 1.72 6.98 10.91
C TYR A 55 0.73 6.74 12.05
N GLY A 56 -0.32 5.94 11.81
CA GLY A 56 -1.37 5.70 12.80
C GLY A 56 -2.43 6.79 12.87
N GLU A 57 -2.51 7.68 11.89
CA GLU A 57 -3.60 8.65 11.80
C GLU A 57 -4.88 7.94 11.36
N LYS A 58 -5.99 8.20 12.07
CA LYS A 58 -7.28 7.60 11.77
C LYS A 58 -7.91 8.24 10.52
N LEU A 59 -8.30 7.41 9.56
CA LEU A 59 -8.89 7.82 8.29
C LEU A 59 -10.24 7.14 8.08
N ASN A 60 -11.29 7.93 7.83
CA ASN A 60 -12.62 7.42 7.52
C ASN A 60 -12.92 7.57 6.04
N PHE A 61 -13.35 6.48 5.42
CA PHE A 61 -13.73 6.43 4.01
C PHE A 61 -15.20 6.05 3.88
N LYS A 62 -15.92 6.76 3.00
CA LYS A 62 -17.24 6.36 2.51
C LYS A 62 -17.02 5.49 1.28
N VAL A 63 -17.40 4.23 1.35
CA VAL A 63 -17.11 3.21 0.33
C VAL A 63 -18.39 2.50 -0.10
N SER A 64 -18.46 2.10 -1.35
CA SER A 64 -19.52 1.24 -1.89
C SER A 64 -18.91 0.06 -2.61
N GLU A 65 -19.64 -1.04 -2.71
CA GLU A 65 -19.23 -2.14 -3.58
C GLU A 65 -19.17 -1.61 -5.02
N ASN A 66 -18.07 -1.89 -5.69
CA ASN A 66 -17.85 -1.54 -7.09
C ASN A 66 -17.87 -2.82 -7.92
N GLN A 67 -18.80 -2.92 -8.86
CA GLN A 67 -18.83 -4.02 -9.82
C GLN A 67 -17.85 -3.68 -10.95
N ILE A 68 -16.58 -4.05 -10.76
CA ILE A 68 -15.50 -3.73 -11.72
C ILE A 68 -15.57 -4.61 -12.97
N SER A 69 -16.21 -5.78 -12.89
CA SER A 69 -16.31 -6.73 -14.00
C SER A 69 -17.76 -7.15 -14.25
N GLU A 70 -18.10 -7.35 -15.53
CA GLU A 70 -19.37 -7.97 -15.95
C GLU A 70 -19.54 -9.37 -15.33
N GLN A 71 -18.42 -10.06 -15.08
CA GLN A 71 -18.37 -11.35 -14.43
C GLN A 71 -17.94 -11.22 -12.96
N LYS A 72 -18.86 -11.45 -12.03
CA LYS A 72 -18.55 -11.46 -10.59
C LYS A 72 -17.57 -12.58 -10.25
N ILE A 73 -16.45 -12.25 -9.60
CA ILE A 73 -15.52 -13.27 -9.09
C ILE A 73 -16.10 -13.84 -7.79
N PRO A 74 -16.44 -15.14 -7.73
CA PRO A 74 -17.09 -15.71 -6.56
C PRO A 74 -16.25 -15.53 -5.28
N GLY A 75 -16.88 -15.03 -4.23
CA GLY A 75 -16.25 -14.87 -2.91
C GLY A 75 -15.28 -13.69 -2.79
N MET A 76 -15.19 -12.82 -3.81
CA MET A 76 -14.42 -11.58 -3.78
C MET A 76 -15.31 -10.39 -4.12
N LEU A 77 -15.28 -9.37 -3.26
CA LEU A 77 -15.99 -8.11 -3.47
C LEU A 77 -14.96 -6.99 -3.61
N PHE A 78 -15.22 -6.03 -4.49
CA PHE A 78 -14.36 -4.87 -4.69
C PHE A 78 -15.06 -3.64 -4.14
N PHE A 79 -14.30 -2.77 -3.50
CA PHE A 79 -14.80 -1.54 -2.92
C PHE A 79 -13.97 -0.37 -3.41
N LYS A 80 -14.66 0.73 -3.72
CA LYS A 80 -14.03 2.02 -3.96
C LYS A 80 -14.73 3.08 -3.11
N GLY A 81 -14.00 4.13 -2.81
CA GLY A 81 -14.56 5.22 -2.04
C GLY A 81 -13.62 6.39 -1.89
N LYS A 82 -14.03 7.31 -1.02
CA LYS A 82 -13.31 8.56 -0.76
C LYS A 82 -13.38 8.95 0.71
N SER A 83 -12.39 9.69 1.17
CA SER A 83 -12.43 10.31 2.49
C SER A 83 -13.56 11.33 2.59
N GLU A 84 -13.90 11.72 3.81
CA GLU A 84 -14.97 12.70 4.08
C GLU A 84 -14.79 14.01 3.32
N ASN A 85 -13.55 14.52 3.24
CA ASN A 85 -13.19 15.72 2.50
C ASN A 85 -12.88 15.49 1.01
N GLY A 86 -13.03 14.26 0.50
CA GLY A 86 -12.76 13.89 -0.90
C GLY A 86 -11.29 13.86 -1.32
N SER A 87 -10.35 14.28 -0.47
CA SER A 87 -8.92 14.38 -0.81
C SER A 87 -8.21 13.04 -1.00
N ARG A 88 -8.75 11.96 -0.43
CA ARG A 88 -8.16 10.61 -0.47
C ARG A 88 -9.10 9.66 -1.15
N ILE A 89 -8.58 8.86 -2.07
CA ILE A 89 -9.31 7.79 -2.76
C ILE A 89 -8.82 6.46 -2.20
N ILE A 90 -9.75 5.55 -1.94
CA ILE A 90 -9.47 4.19 -1.47
C ILE A 90 -9.99 3.16 -2.47
N SER A 91 -9.23 2.08 -2.65
CA SER A 91 -9.66 0.90 -3.38
C SER A 91 -9.23 -0.35 -2.63
N PHE A 92 -10.14 -1.29 -2.41
CA PHE A 92 -9.80 -2.54 -1.72
C PHE A 92 -10.69 -3.71 -2.09
N THR A 93 -10.20 -4.91 -1.78
CA THR A 93 -10.94 -6.16 -1.93
C THR A 93 -11.35 -6.70 -0.58
N LEU A 94 -12.51 -7.32 -0.51
CA LEU A 94 -12.95 -8.15 0.61
C LEU A 94 -13.06 -9.59 0.11
N ARG A 95 -12.15 -10.45 0.57
CA ARG A 95 -12.15 -11.89 0.26
C ARG A 95 -12.29 -12.68 1.54
N HIS A 96 -13.27 -13.57 1.58
CA HIS A 96 -13.71 -14.29 2.79
C HIS A 96 -14.11 -13.38 3.95
N ASP A 97 -13.18 -12.90 4.76
CA ASP A 97 -13.37 -11.97 5.87
C ASP A 97 -12.16 -11.04 6.06
N LYS A 98 -11.31 -10.95 5.03
CA LYS A 98 -10.07 -10.18 5.00
C LYS A 98 -10.13 -9.09 3.96
N ILE A 99 -9.65 -7.91 4.33
CA ILE A 99 -9.48 -6.79 3.41
C ILE A 99 -8.01 -6.60 3.00
N SER A 100 -7.80 -6.20 1.76
CA SER A 100 -6.49 -5.75 1.27
C SER A 100 -6.70 -4.71 0.18
N GLY A 101 -5.85 -3.69 0.16
CA GLY A 101 -6.00 -2.61 -0.81
C GLY A 101 -5.04 -1.47 -0.53
N SER A 102 -5.40 -0.31 -1.04
CA SER A 102 -4.59 0.89 -0.91
C SER A 102 -5.44 2.15 -0.92
N PHE A 103 -4.84 3.24 -0.45
CA PHE A 103 -5.38 4.59 -0.58
C PHE A 103 -4.26 5.60 -0.80
N SER A 104 -4.61 6.72 -1.44
CA SER A 104 -3.70 7.85 -1.57
C SER A 104 -3.76 8.74 -0.32
N ASP A 105 -2.62 9.08 0.25
CA ASP A 105 -2.45 10.00 1.37
C ASP A 105 -1.35 11.01 1.02
N ASN A 106 -1.73 12.28 0.85
CA ASN A 106 -0.82 13.37 0.48
C ASN A 106 0.06 13.05 -0.74
N GLY A 107 -0.52 12.44 -1.78
CA GLY A 107 0.18 12.09 -3.02
C GLY A 107 1.05 10.83 -2.93
N LYS A 108 1.02 10.12 -1.80
CA LYS A 108 1.68 8.82 -1.63
C LYS A 108 0.67 7.70 -1.54
N GLU A 109 1.01 6.55 -2.10
CA GLU A 109 0.17 5.36 -1.98
C GLU A 109 0.49 4.63 -0.66
N VAL A 110 -0.54 4.42 0.16
CA VAL A 110 -0.49 3.64 1.39
C VAL A 110 -1.23 2.34 1.15
N TYR A 111 -0.53 1.23 1.36
CA TYR A 111 -1.08 -0.12 1.23
C TYR A 111 -1.54 -0.62 2.58
N PHE A 112 -2.55 -1.49 2.59
CA PHE A 112 -2.93 -2.20 3.79
C PHE A 112 -3.28 -3.66 3.51
N GLU A 113 -2.87 -4.53 4.42
CA GLU A 113 -3.08 -5.97 4.29
C GLU A 113 -3.19 -6.68 5.66
N PRO A 114 -3.76 -7.89 5.70
CA PRO A 114 -3.86 -8.67 6.92
C PRO A 114 -2.47 -9.03 7.46
N THR A 115 -2.33 -9.01 8.78
CA THR A 115 -1.15 -9.56 9.46
C THR A 115 -1.35 -11.06 9.77
N LYS A 116 -0.32 -11.69 10.35
CA LYS A 116 -0.43 -13.05 10.90
C LYS A 116 -1.44 -13.14 12.05
N ARG A 117 -1.68 -12.04 12.77
CA ARG A 117 -2.64 -11.99 13.88
C ARG A 117 -4.04 -11.74 13.34
N ARG A 118 -5.00 -12.59 13.73
CA ARG A 118 -6.40 -12.52 13.28
C ARG A 118 -7.01 -11.13 13.55
N ASN A 119 -7.68 -10.55 12.55
CA ASN A 119 -8.32 -9.23 12.59
C ASN A 119 -7.35 -8.04 12.77
N TYR A 120 -6.03 -8.26 12.72
CA TYR A 120 -5.05 -7.18 12.71
C TYR A 120 -4.48 -7.01 11.32
N TYR A 121 -4.33 -5.76 10.93
CA TYR A 121 -3.89 -5.31 9.62
C TYR A 121 -2.71 -4.37 9.80
N LYS A 122 -1.85 -4.30 8.81
CA LYS A 122 -0.78 -3.30 8.75
C LYS A 122 -1.07 -2.35 7.60
N SER A 123 -0.89 -1.06 7.81
CA SER A 123 -0.75 -0.06 6.75
C SER A 123 0.72 0.28 6.57
N TYR A 124 1.18 0.52 5.35
CA TYR A 124 2.58 0.82 5.06
C TYR A 124 2.75 1.63 3.76
N GLU A 125 3.81 2.44 3.72
CA GLU A 125 4.30 3.09 2.50
C GLU A 125 5.40 2.22 1.87
N ILE A 126 5.37 2.00 0.55
CA ILE A 126 6.52 1.43 -0.16
C ILE A 126 7.50 2.56 -0.44
N GLN A 127 8.70 2.47 0.12
CA GLN A 127 9.77 3.41 -0.19
C GLN A 127 10.45 3.02 -1.50
N GLY A 128 10.70 3.99 -2.38
CA GLY A 128 11.52 3.81 -3.58
C GLY A 128 10.79 3.63 -4.90
N VAL A 129 9.45 3.58 -4.92
CA VAL A 129 8.70 3.66 -6.19
C VAL A 129 8.58 5.14 -6.57
N LYS A 130 9.57 5.64 -7.31
CA LYS A 130 9.39 6.90 -8.05
C LYS A 130 8.24 6.66 -9.04
N ALA A 131 7.13 7.37 -8.86
CA ALA A 131 6.09 7.40 -9.86
C ALA A 131 6.70 7.89 -11.19
N GLY A 132 6.81 7.00 -12.19
CA GLY A 132 7.24 7.36 -13.54
C GLY A 132 8.62 6.87 -14.02
N GLN A 133 9.18 5.78 -13.52
CA GLN A 133 10.25 5.07 -14.25
C GLN A 133 9.75 3.72 -14.76
N GLU A 134 9.25 3.77 -15.98
CA GLU A 134 9.21 2.64 -16.92
C GLU A 134 10.67 2.19 -17.08
N ASN A 135 11.06 1.12 -16.39
CA ASN A 135 12.31 0.43 -16.72
C ASN A 135 12.01 -0.47 -17.93
N ASP A 136 11.79 0.17 -19.09
CA ASP A 136 11.94 -0.50 -20.38
C ASP A 136 13.44 -0.64 -20.66
N GLU A 137 14.10 -1.51 -19.91
CA GLU A 137 15.37 -2.07 -20.34
C GLU A 137 15.03 -3.25 -21.26
N VAL A 138 14.64 -2.92 -22.50
CA VAL A 138 14.61 -3.88 -23.60
C VAL A 138 16.06 -4.32 -23.80
N LYS A 139 16.41 -5.48 -23.25
CA LYS A 139 17.62 -6.19 -23.66
C LYS A 139 17.40 -6.63 -25.10
N ASP A 140 17.94 -5.86 -26.04
CA ASP A 140 18.13 -6.31 -27.42
C ASP A 140 18.94 -7.60 -27.39
N ALA A 141 18.25 -8.74 -27.53
CA ALA A 141 18.89 -9.99 -27.83
C ALA A 141 19.48 -9.88 -29.25
N PRO A 142 20.78 -10.19 -29.45
CA PRO A 142 21.36 -10.10 -30.79
C PRO A 142 20.69 -11.13 -31.70
N ILE A 143 20.11 -10.61 -32.81
CA ILE A 143 19.54 -11.41 -33.89
C ILE A 143 20.65 -12.31 -34.46
N PRO A 144 20.47 -13.64 -34.52
CA PRO A 144 21.46 -14.51 -35.15
C PRO A 144 21.49 -14.24 -36.65
N LYS A 145 22.67 -13.89 -37.16
CA LYS A 145 22.93 -13.79 -38.60
C LYS A 145 22.68 -15.15 -39.25
N THR A 146 21.67 -15.25 -40.10
CA THR A 146 21.55 -16.35 -41.06
C THR A 146 22.77 -16.33 -41.97
N SER A 147 23.60 -17.36 -41.89
CA SER A 147 24.69 -17.57 -42.83
C SER A 147 24.11 -18.07 -44.15
N ASP A 148 24.32 -17.32 -45.21
CA ASP A 148 24.22 -17.83 -46.57
C ASP A 148 25.10 -19.07 -46.72
N ARG A 149 24.50 -20.19 -47.14
CA ARG A 149 25.22 -21.29 -47.76
C ARG A 149 24.45 -21.80 -48.96
N LYS A 150 24.95 -21.31 -50.11
CA LYS A 150 25.07 -21.92 -51.45
C LYS A 150 23.81 -22.34 -52.17
#